data_AF-A0A9W8ZUD3-F1
#
_entry.id   AF-A0A9W8ZUD3-F1
#
_cell.length_a   1.000
_cell.length_b   1.000
_cell.length_c   1.000
_cell.angle_alpha   90.00
_cell.angle_beta   90.00
_cell.angle_gamma   90.00
#
_symmetry.space_group_name_H-M   'P 1'
#
loop_
_entity.id
_entity.type
_entity.pdbx_description
1 polymer ?
#
loop_
_entity_poly.entity_id
_entity_poly.type
_entity_poly.pdbx_seq_one_letter_code
_entity_poly.pdbx_strand_id
1 'polypeptide(L)'
;HLPRSLFSDARMDIILWGIASFGVDNAPSTDTAKSVGEYLQTLCGIKTERQEGPLGHVYYINQLAGLIRQEMGNPKIRPHIHHYPEDSGQHVKHAWQADAWRTLDPDLSSPMVRVGGQDFFIHELAKLDDSTYVIPFCWLTCS
;
A
#
# COMPACT_ATOMS: atom_id res chain seq x y z
N HIS A 1 -5.07 13.94 -7.42
CA HIS A 1 -6.27 13.33 -8.00
C HIS A 1 -6.71 12.18 -7.08
N LEU A 2 -7.94 12.19 -6.55
CA LEU A 2 -8.51 11.03 -5.85
C LEU A 2 -8.60 9.96 -6.93
N PRO A 3 -7.91 8.81 -6.81
CA PRO A 3 -7.55 8.00 -7.97
C PRO A 3 -8.74 7.45 -8.77
N ARG A 4 -10.00 7.66 -8.33
CA ARG A 4 -11.22 7.20 -9.01
C ARG A 4 -12.41 8.19 -8.99
N SER A 5 -12.25 9.44 -8.57
CA SER A 5 -13.37 10.41 -8.57
C SER A 5 -13.31 11.32 -9.81
N LEU A 6 -13.94 10.88 -10.89
CA LEU A 6 -14.13 11.64 -12.14
C LEU A 6 -15.60 12.06 -12.27
N PHE A 7 -16.11 12.80 -11.28
CA PHE A 7 -17.44 13.39 -11.38
C PHE A 7 -17.30 14.83 -11.88
N SER A 8 -17.75 15.07 -13.11
CA SER A 8 -18.08 16.44 -13.52
C SER A 8 -19.27 16.92 -12.69
N ASP A 9 -19.46 18.24 -12.63
CA ASP A 9 -20.56 18.88 -11.90
C ASP A 9 -21.91 18.25 -12.25
N ALA A 10 -22.19 18.07 -13.55
CA ALA A 10 -23.40 17.42 -14.03
C ALA A 10 -23.58 15.98 -13.51
N ARG A 11 -22.50 15.24 -13.24
CA ARG A 11 -22.60 13.89 -12.66
C ARG A 11 -22.82 13.94 -11.15
N MET A 12 -22.22 14.90 -10.44
CA MET A 12 -22.51 15.14 -9.03
C MET A 12 -23.98 15.56 -8.85
N ASP A 13 -24.49 16.44 -9.72
CA ASP A 13 -25.88 16.87 -9.69
C ASP A 13 -26.86 15.69 -9.82
N ILE A 14 -26.58 14.73 -10.71
CA ILE A 14 -27.39 13.52 -10.87
C ILE A 14 -27.37 12.66 -9.60
N ILE A 15 -26.20 12.51 -8.96
CA ILE A 15 -26.06 11.75 -7.72
C ILE A 15 -26.82 12.43 -6.58
N LEU A 16 -26.68 13.75 -6.44
CA LEU A 16 -27.35 14.53 -5.40
C LEU A 16 -28.86 14.59 -5.62
N TRP A 17 -29.31 14.70 -6.88
CA TRP A 17 -30.72 14.56 -7.25
C TRP A 17 -31.27 13.17 -6.88
N GLY A 18 -30.51 12.11 -7.11
CA GLY A 18 -30.87 10.76 -6.69
C GLY A 18 -31.03 10.67 -5.17
N ILE A 19 -30.06 11.17 -4.40
CA ILE A 19 -30.10 11.20 -2.92
C ILE A 19 -31.33 11.97 -2.42
N ALA A 20 -31.62 13.13 -3.00
CA ALA A 20 -32.81 13.92 -2.66
C ALA A 20 -34.11 13.18 -3.01
N SER A 21 -34.14 12.48 -4.15
CA SER A 21 -35.31 11.71 -4.60
C SER A 21 -35.60 10.49 -3.72
N PHE A 22 -34.61 9.96 -3.01
CA PHE A 22 -34.77 8.89 -2.02
C PHE A 22 -35.15 9.39 -0.62
N GLY A 23 -35.48 10.68 -0.46
CA GLY A 23 -35.99 11.24 0.80
C GLY A 23 -34.92 11.43 1.88
N VAL A 24 -33.65 11.54 1.51
CA VAL A 24 -32.59 11.91 2.45
C VAL A 24 -32.67 13.43 2.69
N ASP A 25 -33.20 13.81 3.85
CA ASP A 25 -33.18 15.21 4.29
C ASP A 25 -31.74 15.68 4.54
N ASN A 26 -31.41 16.91 4.13
CA ASN A 26 -30.08 17.54 4.19
C ASN A 26 -29.01 16.96 3.24
N ALA A 27 -29.36 16.66 1.99
CA ALA A 27 -28.36 16.38 0.96
C ALA A 27 -27.39 17.59 0.79
N PRO A 28 -26.06 17.35 0.72
CA PRO A 28 -25.10 18.43 0.52
C PRO A 28 -25.28 19.10 -0.85
N SER A 29 -24.97 20.39 -0.95
CA SER A 29 -24.87 21.05 -2.25
C SER A 29 -23.69 20.48 -3.05
N THR A 30 -23.71 20.66 -4.37
CA THR A 30 -22.57 20.37 -5.24
C THR A 30 -21.30 21.06 -4.78
N ASP A 31 -21.39 22.34 -4.39
CA ASP A 31 -20.25 23.09 -3.87
C ASP A 31 -19.70 22.48 -2.59
N THR A 32 -20.57 22.06 -1.66
CA THR A 32 -20.15 21.39 -0.43
C THR A 32 -19.45 20.06 -0.73
N ALA A 33 -19.99 19.27 -1.67
CA ALA A 33 -19.40 18.01 -2.10
C ALA A 33 -18.03 18.22 -2.76
N LYS A 34 -17.86 19.29 -3.55
CA LYS A 34 -16.57 19.67 -4.13
C LYS A 34 -15.56 20.10 -3.08
N SER A 35 -15.93 20.97 -2.16
CA SER A 35 -15.02 21.43 -1.09
C SER A 35 -14.54 20.27 -0.22
N VAL A 36 -15.42 19.31 0.09
CA VAL A 36 -15.03 18.06 0.77
C VAL A 36 -14.11 17.23 -0.12
N GLY A 37 -14.37 17.13 -1.42
CA GLY A 37 -13.50 16.46 -2.38
C GLY A 37 -12.09 17.06 -2.46
N GLU A 38 -11.98 18.39 -2.51
CA GLU A 38 -10.71 19.13 -2.49
C GLU A 38 -9.97 18.95 -1.16
N TYR A 39 -10.69 18.95 -0.04
CA TYR A 39 -10.14 18.66 1.27
C TYR A 39 -9.63 17.22 1.41
N LEU A 40 -10.39 16.24 0.93
CA LEU A 40 -9.93 14.85 0.90
C LEU A 40 -8.75 14.67 -0.05
N GLN A 41 -8.71 15.44 -1.14
CA GLN A 41 -7.59 15.48 -2.07
C GLN A 41 -6.32 16.06 -1.42
N THR A 42 -6.41 17.05 -0.54
CA THR A 42 -5.24 17.54 0.21
C THR A 42 -4.78 16.56 1.27
N LEU A 43 -5.69 15.81 1.90
CA LEU A 43 -5.35 14.83 2.93
C LEU A 43 -4.80 13.49 2.38
N CYS A 44 -5.45 12.94 1.36
CA CYS A 44 -5.23 11.56 0.91
C CYS A 44 -4.98 11.45 -0.60
N GLY A 45 -4.88 12.58 -1.30
CA GLY A 45 -4.70 12.58 -2.72
C GLY A 45 -3.29 12.16 -3.13
N ILE A 46 -3.21 11.25 -4.10
CA ILE A 46 -1.92 10.89 -4.70
C ILE A 46 -1.56 11.96 -5.72
N LYS A 47 -0.34 12.48 -5.61
CA LYS A 47 0.23 13.42 -6.58
C LYS A 47 0.50 12.67 -7.88
N THR A 48 0.02 13.23 -8.98
CA THR A 48 0.29 12.74 -10.33
C THR A 48 1.15 13.78 -11.02
N GLU A 49 2.32 13.38 -11.48
CA GLU A 49 3.28 14.24 -12.17
C GLU A 49 3.24 13.97 -13.66
N ARG A 50 3.11 15.05 -14.45
CA ARG A 50 3.28 15.00 -15.90
C ARG A 50 4.77 14.87 -16.19
N GLN A 51 5.14 13.87 -16.95
CA GLN A 51 6.48 13.63 -17.43
C GLN A 51 6.46 13.64 -18.96
N GLU A 52 7.54 14.15 -19.55
CA GLU A 52 7.73 14.16 -20.99
C GLU A 52 8.83 13.16 -21.35
N GLY A 53 8.47 12.17 -22.15
CA GLY A 53 9.39 11.12 -22.56
C GLY A 53 10.45 11.65 -23.52
N PRO A 54 11.61 11.00 -23.61
CA PRO A 54 12.67 11.38 -24.56
C PRO A 54 12.23 11.44 -26.02
N LEU A 55 11.12 10.77 -26.36
CA LEU A 55 10.51 10.73 -27.70
C LEU A 55 9.30 11.66 -27.85
N GLY A 56 9.11 12.63 -26.95
CA GLY A 56 8.05 13.65 -27.02
C GLY A 56 6.65 13.17 -26.62
N HIS A 57 6.50 11.94 -26.12
CA HIS A 57 5.22 11.47 -25.58
C HIS A 57 5.03 11.94 -24.13
N VAL A 58 3.83 12.43 -23.82
CA VAL A 58 3.45 12.84 -22.48
C VAL A 58 2.87 11.65 -21.73
N TYR A 59 3.37 11.38 -20.54
CA TYR A 59 2.83 10.37 -19.65
C TYR A 59 2.70 10.92 -18.22
N TYR A 60 1.90 10.25 -17.41
CA TYR A 60 1.58 10.69 -16.06
C TYR A 60 2.01 9.61 -15.07
N ILE A 61 2.86 9.98 -14.11
CA ILE A 61 3.33 9.06 -13.08
C ILE A 61 2.70 9.45 -11.74
N ASN A 62 2.11 8.48 -11.07
CA ASN A 62 1.67 8.66 -9.69
C ASN A 62 2.87 8.54 -8.74
N GLN A 63 2.90 9.38 -7.71
CA GLN A 63 3.94 9.32 -6.69
C GLN A 63 3.88 7.98 -5.95
N LEU A 64 4.89 7.12 -6.19
CA LEU A 64 4.95 5.76 -5.65
C LEU A 64 4.86 5.74 -4.11
N ALA A 65 5.55 6.65 -3.43
CA ALA A 65 5.49 6.75 -1.97
C ALA A 65 4.05 7.00 -1.45
N GLY A 66 3.24 7.77 -2.19
CA GLY A 66 1.85 8.03 -1.86
C GLY A 66 0.98 6.78 -2.01
N LEU A 67 1.19 6.02 -3.09
CA LEU A 67 0.53 4.72 -3.30
C LEU A 67 0.86 3.74 -2.17
N ILE A 68 2.13 3.55 -1.85
CA ILE A 68 2.58 2.64 -0.79
C ILE A 68 1.97 3.06 0.55
N ARG A 69 2.01 4.35 0.90
CA ARG A 69 1.40 4.87 2.13
C ARG A 69 -0.08 4.52 2.23
N GLN A 70 -0.83 4.71 1.14
CA GLN A 70 -2.27 4.45 1.13
C GLN A 70 -2.58 2.97 1.28
N GLU A 71 -1.87 2.08 0.59
CA GLU A 71 -2.06 0.63 0.71
C GLU A 71 -1.64 0.12 2.10
N MET A 72 -0.52 0.62 2.63
CA MET A 72 -0.02 0.25 3.97
C MET A 72 -0.95 0.68 5.10
N GLY A 73 -1.67 1.78 4.93
CA GLY A 73 -2.64 2.30 5.90
C GLY A 73 -4.06 1.75 5.73
N ASN A 74 -4.33 1.03 4.64
CA ASN A 74 -5.67 0.51 4.37
C ASN A 74 -5.92 -0.78 5.18
N PRO A 75 -6.85 -0.78 6.15
CA PRO A 75 -7.08 -1.95 7.01
C PRO A 75 -7.62 -3.17 6.26
N LYS A 76 -8.20 -2.99 5.07
CA LYS A 76 -8.67 -4.09 4.22
C LYS A 76 -7.56 -4.69 3.36
N ILE A 77 -6.53 -3.92 3.03
CA ILE A 77 -5.42 -4.38 2.18
C ILE A 77 -4.24 -4.82 3.02
N ARG A 78 -4.00 -4.17 4.16
CA ARG A 78 -2.88 -4.44 5.07
C ARG A 78 -2.70 -5.94 5.40
N PRO A 79 -3.76 -6.73 5.67
CA PRO A 79 -3.62 -8.17 5.96
C PRO A 79 -3.12 -9.00 4.77
N HIS A 80 -3.21 -8.47 3.55
CA HIS A 80 -2.79 -9.15 2.31
C HIS A 80 -1.40 -8.69 1.83
N ILE A 81 -0.73 -7.79 2.57
CA ILE A 81 0.63 -7.35 2.24
C ILE A 81 1.62 -8.33 2.86
N HIS A 82 2.40 -8.99 2.00
CA HIS A 82 3.47 -9.89 2.41
C HIS A 82 4.76 -9.09 2.61
N HIS A 83 5.24 -9.02 3.86
CA HIS A 83 6.46 -8.30 4.23
C HIS A 83 7.72 -9.17 4.22
N TYR A 84 7.53 -10.49 4.25
CA TYR A 84 8.63 -11.46 4.25
C TYR A 84 8.44 -12.40 3.07
N PRO A 85 9.54 -12.86 2.47
CA PRO A 85 9.47 -13.97 1.53
C PRO A 85 8.95 -15.23 2.22
N GLU A 86 8.45 -16.16 1.41
CA GLU A 86 7.91 -17.43 1.88
C GLU A 86 8.72 -18.60 1.29
N ASP A 87 9.14 -19.51 2.15
CA ASP A 87 9.66 -20.81 1.75
C ASP A 87 8.50 -21.80 1.58
N SER A 88 8.11 -22.03 0.33
CA SER A 88 7.08 -23.01 -0.06
C SER A 88 7.66 -24.33 -0.60
N GLY A 89 8.92 -24.63 -0.27
CA GLY A 89 9.63 -25.82 -0.76
C GLY A 89 9.82 -25.80 -2.28
N GLN A 90 9.43 -26.88 -2.96
CA GLN A 90 9.67 -27.06 -4.40
C GLN A 90 8.66 -26.37 -5.32
N HIS A 91 7.56 -25.81 -4.79
CA HIS A 91 6.47 -25.28 -5.61
C HIS A 91 6.31 -23.77 -5.38
N VAL A 92 6.41 -23.00 -6.46
CA VAL A 92 6.19 -21.55 -6.45
C VAL A 92 4.83 -21.25 -7.07
N LYS A 93 3.94 -20.63 -6.30
CA LYS A 93 2.61 -20.15 -6.74
C LYS A 93 2.53 -18.63 -6.81
N HIS A 94 3.30 -17.95 -5.98
CA HIS A 94 3.26 -16.51 -5.82
C HIS A 94 4.66 -15.88 -5.90
N ALA A 95 4.70 -14.57 -6.22
CA ALA A 95 5.97 -13.87 -6.39
C ALA A 95 6.82 -13.83 -5.12
N TRP A 96 6.22 -13.79 -3.93
CA TRP A 96 6.94 -13.80 -2.64
C TRP A 96 7.55 -15.17 -2.28
N GLN A 97 7.24 -16.22 -3.05
CA GLN A 97 7.83 -17.56 -2.93
C GLN A 97 9.02 -17.78 -3.87
N ALA A 98 9.36 -16.78 -4.69
CA ALA A 98 10.43 -16.91 -5.68
C ALA A 98 11.81 -17.06 -5.02
N ASP A 99 12.64 -17.95 -5.58
CA ASP A 99 14.00 -18.20 -5.09
C ASP A 99 14.90 -16.96 -5.08
N ALA A 100 14.62 -15.97 -5.94
CA ALA A 100 15.32 -14.70 -5.98
C ALA A 100 15.34 -13.99 -4.61
N TRP A 101 14.30 -14.19 -3.79
CA TRP A 101 14.25 -13.62 -2.44
C TRP A 101 15.16 -14.33 -1.44
N ARG A 102 15.49 -15.61 -1.68
CA ARG A 102 16.42 -16.39 -0.83
C ARG A 102 17.88 -16.02 -1.11
N THR A 103 18.16 -15.58 -2.33
CA THR A 103 19.49 -15.15 -2.77
C THR A 103 19.69 -13.65 -2.71
N LEU A 104 18.68 -12.90 -2.24
CA LEU A 104 18.77 -11.46 -2.08
C LEU A 104 19.81 -11.13 -1.02
N ASP A 105 20.55 -10.04 -1.22
CA ASP A 105 21.44 -9.49 -0.21
C ASP A 105 20.62 -9.23 1.09
N PRO A 106 21.05 -9.78 2.25
CA PRO A 106 20.44 -9.50 3.55
C PRO A 106 20.13 -8.03 3.80
N ASP A 107 21.02 -7.12 3.39
CA ASP A 107 20.88 -5.68 3.61
C ASP A 107 19.77 -5.03 2.76
N LEU A 108 19.35 -5.71 1.70
CA LEU A 108 18.21 -5.32 0.85
C LEU A 108 16.90 -6.00 1.28
N SER A 109 16.96 -6.95 2.20
CA SER A 109 15.82 -7.70 2.71
C SER A 109 15.18 -7.01 3.92
N SER A 110 14.12 -7.60 4.47
CA SER A 110 13.50 -7.11 5.71
C SER A 110 14.52 -7.21 6.87
N PRO A 111 14.91 -6.10 7.51
CA PRO A 111 16.03 -6.12 8.47
C PRO A 111 15.64 -6.70 9.83
N MET A 112 14.35 -6.82 10.12
CA MET A 112 13.84 -7.10 11.45
C MET A 112 12.58 -7.95 11.40
N VAL A 113 12.42 -8.82 12.40
CA VAL A 113 11.14 -9.46 12.74
C VAL A 113 10.74 -9.11 14.17
N ARG A 114 9.43 -9.01 14.41
CA ARG A 114 8.87 -8.83 15.75
C ARG A 114 8.18 -10.12 16.19
N VAL A 115 8.63 -10.71 17.28
CA VAL A 115 8.08 -11.94 17.88
C VAL A 115 7.79 -11.67 19.35
N GLY A 116 6.56 -11.90 19.80
CA GLY A 116 6.19 -11.71 21.21
C GLY A 116 6.35 -10.27 21.73
N GLY A 117 6.40 -9.27 20.85
CA GLY A 117 6.66 -7.87 21.22
C GLY A 117 8.14 -7.50 21.32
N GLN A 118 9.05 -8.46 21.10
CA GLN A 118 10.48 -8.23 20.99
C GLN A 118 10.92 -8.15 19.52
N ASP A 119 11.85 -7.25 19.25
CA ASP A 119 12.45 -7.06 17.94
C ASP A 119 13.75 -7.86 17.83
N PHE A 120 13.94 -8.52 16.70
CA PHE A 120 15.15 -9.24 16.35
C PHE A 120 15.64 -8.73 14.99
N PHE A 121 16.88 -8.29 14.93
CA PHE A 121 17.51 -7.76 13.73
C PHE A 121 18.44 -8.78 13.09
N ILE A 122 18.61 -8.68 11.78
CA ILE A 122 19.70 -9.38 11.08
C ILE A 122 21.05 -8.91 11.62
N HIS A 123 22.07 -9.77 11.55
CA HIS A 123 23.44 -9.50 12.02
C HIS A 123 23.60 -9.23 13.53
N GLU A 124 22.53 -9.38 14.32
CA GLU A 124 22.58 -9.28 15.78
C GLU A 124 22.47 -10.66 16.45
N LEU A 125 23.02 -10.80 17.65
CA LEU A 125 22.95 -12.04 18.39
C LEU A 125 21.51 -12.28 18.90
N ALA A 126 20.90 -13.39 18.49
CA ALA A 126 19.60 -13.83 18.95
C ALA A 126 19.73 -15.14 19.75
N LYS A 127 18.92 -15.29 20.80
CA LYS A 127 18.83 -16.51 21.59
C LYS A 127 17.56 -17.26 21.21
N LEU A 128 17.71 -18.53 20.83
CA LEU A 128 16.61 -19.45 20.56
C LEU A 128 16.02 -20.02 21.86
N ASP A 129 14.83 -20.62 21.77
CA ASP A 129 14.13 -21.22 22.93
C ASP A 129 14.92 -22.37 23.58
N ASP A 130 15.71 -23.10 22.78
CA ASP A 130 16.62 -24.15 23.24
C ASP A 130 17.89 -23.60 23.91
N SER A 131 17.98 -22.27 24.07
CA SER A 131 19.13 -21.53 24.59
C SER A 131 20.37 -21.50 23.71
N THR A 132 20.26 -21.92 22.45
CA THR A 132 21.31 -21.73 21.44
C THR A 132 21.37 -20.26 21.00
N TYR A 133 22.57 -19.76 20.72
CA TYR A 133 22.76 -18.43 20.16
C TYR A 133 23.02 -18.52 18.65
N VAL A 134 22.35 -17.65 17.90
CA VAL A 134 22.46 -17.56 16.44
C VAL A 134 22.60 -16.11 16.01
N ILE A 135 23.11 -15.90 14.81
CA ILE A 135 23.09 -14.59 14.14
C ILE A 135 22.24 -14.76 12.87
N PRO A 136 21.02 -14.21 12.81
CA PRO A 136 20.17 -14.33 11.65
C PRO A 136 20.67 -13.43 10.51
N PHE A 137 20.50 -13.91 9.27
CA PHE A 137 20.87 -13.18 8.05
C PHE A 137 19.67 -12.93 7.13
N CYS A 138 18.54 -13.60 7.36
CA CYS A 138 17.30 -13.35 6.64
C CYS A 138 16.09 -13.80 7.48
N TRP A 139 14.93 -13.22 7.20
CA TRP A 139 13.66 -13.60 7.80
C TRP A 139 12.72 -14.14 6.74
N LEU A 140 12.19 -15.35 6.96
CA LEU A 140 11.32 -16.05 6.03
C LEU A 140 10.08 -16.58 6.77
N THR A 141 8.97 -16.66 6.05
CA THR A 141 7.79 -17.41 6.47
C THR A 141 7.82 -18.81 5.86
N CYS A 142 7.31 -19.82 6.55
CA CYS A 142 7.20 -21.17 6.03
C CYS A 142 5.70 -21.55 5.93
N SER A 143 5.32 -22.25 4.86
CA SER A 143 3.97 -22.81 4.68
C SER A 143 3.91 -24.33 4.86
#